data_AF-A0A1I2M9N0-F1
#
_entry.id   AF-A0A1I2M9N0-F1
#
_cell.length_a   1.000
_cell.length_b   1.000
_cell.length_c   1.000
_cell.angle_alpha   90.00
_cell.angle_beta   90.00
_cell.angle_gamma   90.00
#
_symmetry.space_group_name_H-M   'P 1'
#
loop_
_entity.id
_entity.type
_entity.pdbx_description
1 polymer ?
#
loop_
_entity_poly.entity_id
_entity_poly.type
_entity_poly.pdbx_seq_one_letter_code
_entity_poly.pdbx_strand_id
1 'polypeptide(L)'
;MELETPISFANDIAVLFTDPDVGCMNSRIQLRDYAVMSNPTGNEDFADHATARNVLDRLSQPGGPLRMPRGRPPWPQADIALFARWIEQGCPP
;
A
#
# COMPACT_ATOMS: atom_id res chain seq x y z
N MET A 1 -8.88 -14.49 22.33
CA MET A 1 -8.12 -14.15 21.12
C MET A 1 -9.14 -14.10 20.00
N GLU A 2 -9.67 -12.92 19.70
CA GLU A 2 -10.53 -12.77 18.53
C GLU A 2 -9.62 -12.98 17.30
N LEU A 3 -9.97 -13.94 16.46
CA LEU A 3 -9.31 -14.13 15.17
C LEU A 3 -9.74 -12.94 14.32
N GLU A 4 -8.90 -11.92 14.25
CA GLU A 4 -9.13 -10.79 13.37
C GLU A 4 -9.31 -11.32 11.95
N THR A 5 -10.36 -10.89 11.25
CA THR A 5 -10.57 -11.28 9.86
C THR A 5 -9.37 -10.80 9.04
N PRO A 6 -8.70 -11.69 8.29
CA PRO A 6 -7.56 -11.30 7.49
C PRO A 6 -8.00 -10.29 6.42
N ILE A 7 -7.24 -9.21 6.29
CA ILE A 7 -7.48 -8.16 5.30
C ILE A 7 -7.08 -8.71 3.94
N SER A 8 -7.99 -8.72 2.96
CA SER A 8 -7.71 -9.28 1.64
C SER A 8 -7.11 -8.22 0.72
N PHE A 9 -6.01 -8.55 0.04
CA PHE A 9 -5.45 -7.64 -0.94
C PHE A 9 -6.46 -7.32 -2.05
N ALA A 10 -7.11 -8.34 -2.62
CA ALA A 10 -8.03 -8.16 -3.74
C ALA A 10 -9.27 -7.32 -3.38
N ASN A 11 -9.82 -7.51 -2.18
CA ASN A 11 -11.11 -6.91 -1.79
C ASN A 11 -10.95 -5.62 -1.00
N ASP A 12 -9.91 -5.50 -0.18
CA ASP A 12 -9.76 -4.41 0.78
C ASP A 12 -8.67 -3.41 0.39
N ILE A 13 -7.61 -3.85 -0.31
CA ILE A 13 -6.43 -3.01 -0.61
C ILE A 13 -6.40 -2.54 -2.07
N ALA A 14 -6.53 -3.46 -3.03
CA ALA A 14 -6.43 -3.16 -4.47
C ALA A 14 -7.48 -2.15 -4.93
N VAL A 15 -8.65 -2.16 -4.29
CA VAL A 15 -9.77 -1.25 -4.56
C VAL A 15 -9.50 0.20 -4.13
N LEU A 16 -8.56 0.42 -3.19
CA LEU A 16 -8.21 1.76 -2.70
C LEU A 16 -7.35 2.52 -3.70
N PHE A 17 -6.53 1.81 -4.48
CA PHE A 17 -5.77 2.42 -5.57
C PHE A 17 -6.71 2.72 -6.73
N THR A 18 -6.84 3.98 -7.13
CA THR A 18 -7.70 4.38 -8.24
C THR A 18 -7.02 4.15 -9.59
N ASP A 19 -7.78 4.06 -10.69
CA ASP A 19 -7.18 3.87 -12.02
C ASP A 19 -6.13 4.93 -12.37
N PRO A 20 -6.31 6.22 -12.00
CA PRO A 20 -5.26 7.21 -12.17
C PRO A 20 -3.99 6.94 -11.36
N ASP A 21 -4.09 6.41 -10.14
CA ASP A 21 -2.92 6.05 -9.33
C ASP A 21 -2.13 4.93 -10.01
N VAL A 22 -2.85 3.90 -10.48
CA VAL A 22 -2.29 2.80 -11.26
C VAL A 22 -1.64 3.33 -12.53
N GLY A 23 -2.32 4.19 -13.29
CA GLY A 23 -1.79 4.77 -14.52
C GLY A 23 -0.52 5.59 -14.30
N CYS A 24 -0.45 6.37 -13.21
CA CYS A 24 0.75 7.14 -12.86
C CYS A 24 1.92 6.26 -12.40
N MET A 25 1.64 5.13 -11.75
CA MET A 25 2.65 4.28 -11.14
C MET A 25 3.04 3.07 -11.98
N ASN A 26 2.29 2.73 -13.05
CA ASN A 26 2.46 1.48 -13.81
C ASN A 26 3.89 1.25 -14.36
N SER A 27 4.66 2.33 -14.61
CA SER A 27 6.06 2.24 -15.06
C SER A 27 7.09 2.08 -13.93
N ARG A 28 6.65 2.13 -12.67
CA ARG A 28 7.49 2.02 -11.47
C ARG A 28 7.07 0.85 -10.59
N ILE A 29 5.79 0.79 -10.21
CA ILE A 29 5.22 -0.20 -9.30
C ILE A 29 3.80 -0.52 -9.79
N GLN A 30 3.50 -1.81 -9.99
CA GLN A 30 2.13 -2.27 -10.28
C GLN A 30 1.30 -2.30 -8.98
N LEU A 31 0.66 -1.17 -8.64
CA LEU A 31 -0.06 -0.99 -7.36
C LEU A 31 -1.18 -2.00 -7.07
N ARG A 32 -1.82 -2.56 -8.11
CA ARG A 32 -2.89 -3.56 -7.99
C ARG A 32 -2.41 -4.99 -8.26
N ASP A 33 -1.11 -5.20 -8.44
CA ASP A 33 -0.55 -6.54 -8.60
C ASP A 33 -0.16 -7.08 -7.22
N TYR A 34 -0.78 -8.19 -6.82
CA TYR A 34 -0.52 -8.81 -5.53
C TYR A 34 0.93 -9.24 -5.39
N ALA A 35 1.51 -9.91 -6.39
CA ALA A 35 2.87 -10.44 -6.30
C ALA A 35 3.92 -9.34 -6.14
N VAL A 36 3.66 -8.16 -6.73
CA VAL A 36 4.51 -6.98 -6.57
C VAL A 36 4.33 -6.35 -5.19
N MET A 37 3.09 -6.16 -4.74
CA MET A 37 2.79 -5.50 -3.47
C MET A 37 3.13 -6.38 -2.26
N SER A 38 2.89 -7.67 -2.32
CA SER A 38 3.15 -8.64 -1.25
C SER A 38 4.56 -9.24 -1.31
N ASN A 39 5.47 -8.71 -2.15
CA ASN A 39 6.81 -9.26 -2.28
C ASN A 39 7.51 -9.24 -0.91
N PRO A 40 7.91 -10.39 -0.33
CA PRO A 40 8.47 -10.45 1.02
C PRO A 40 9.86 -9.83 1.13
N THR A 41 10.52 -9.55 0.00
CA THR A 41 11.89 -9.03 -0.04
C THR A 41 11.98 -7.63 0.57
N GLY A 42 12.97 -7.43 1.44
CA GLY A 42 13.34 -6.12 1.98
C GLY A 42 14.23 -5.29 1.04
N ASN A 43 14.57 -4.09 1.48
CA ASN A 43 15.56 -3.20 0.88
C ASN A 43 16.41 -2.55 2.00
N GLU A 44 17.15 -1.47 1.68
CA GLU A 44 17.97 -0.74 2.65
C GLU A 44 17.15 -0.03 3.75
N ASP A 45 15.89 0.32 3.48
CA ASP A 45 15.01 1.04 4.40
C ASP A 45 14.13 0.10 5.25
N PHE A 46 13.76 -1.05 4.68
CA PHE A 46 12.80 -1.98 5.26
C PHE A 46 13.27 -3.43 5.15
N ALA A 47 13.25 -4.16 6.25
CA ALA A 47 13.74 -5.54 6.30
C ALA A 47 12.89 -6.55 5.50
N ASP A 48 11.60 -6.25 5.30
CA ASP A 48 10.61 -7.09 4.62
C ASP A 48 9.59 -6.23 3.88
N HIS A 49 8.88 -6.81 2.91
CA HIS A 49 7.76 -6.17 2.22
C HIS A 49 8.05 -4.74 1.75
N ALA A 50 9.27 -4.50 1.25
CA ALA A 50 9.77 -3.16 1.02
C ALA A 50 8.89 -2.36 0.05
N THR A 51 8.31 -3.01 -0.96
CA THR A 51 7.38 -2.36 -1.89
C THR A 51 6.18 -1.76 -1.16
N ALA A 52 5.45 -2.56 -0.37
CA ALA A 52 4.27 -2.09 0.35
C ALA A 52 4.61 -1.04 1.40
N ARG A 53 5.70 -1.22 2.14
CA ARG A 53 6.15 -0.26 3.17
C ARG A 53 6.56 1.08 2.58
N ASN A 54 7.24 1.09 1.44
CA ASN A 54 7.54 2.31 0.71
C ASN A 54 6.26 3.04 0.26
N VAL A 55 5.26 2.31 -0.24
CA VAL A 55 3.96 2.89 -0.61
C VAL A 55 3.28 3.50 0.63
N LEU A 56 3.29 2.79 1.76
CA LEU A 56 2.71 3.27 3.02
C LEU A 56 3.41 4.57 3.51
N ASP A 57 4.73 4.64 3.42
CA ASP A 57 5.49 5.85 3.77
C ASP A 57 5.06 7.05 2.91
N ARG A 58 4.88 6.85 1.59
CA ARG A 58 4.40 7.92 0.68
C ARG A 58 2.96 8.36 0.96
N LEU A 59 2.09 7.43 1.37
CA LEU A 59 0.71 7.74 1.75
C LEU A 59 0.63 8.49 3.09
N SER A 60 1.57 8.22 4.02
CA SER A 60 1.59 8.77 5.38
C SER A 60 2.24 10.14 5.51
N GLN A 61 2.78 10.71 4.42
CA GLN A 61 3.44 12.02 4.41
C GLN A 61 2.56 13.10 3.72
N PRO A 62 1.53 13.64 4.38
CA PRO A 62 0.66 14.64 3.81
C PRO A 62 1.43 15.96 3.57
N GLY A 63 1.77 16.22 2.30
CA GLY A 63 2.38 17.50 1.87
C GLY A 63 3.81 17.41 1.33
N GLY A 64 4.43 16.22 1.36
CA GLY A 64 5.76 16.03 0.77
C GLY A 64 5.76 16.07 -0.77
N PRO A 65 6.90 16.38 -1.43
CA PRO A 65 7.02 16.37 -2.88
C PRO A 65 6.81 14.98 -3.51
N LEU A 66 6.92 13.93 -2.69
CA LEU A 66 6.75 12.52 -3.04
C LEU A 66 5.42 11.94 -2.50
N ARG A 67 4.48 12.78 -2.05
CA ARG A 67 3.18 12.32 -1.54
C ARG A 67 2.41 11.51 -2.58
N MET A 68 1.67 10.50 -2.11
CA MET A 68 0.65 9.81 -2.87
C MET A 68 -0.74 10.02 -2.24
N PRO A 69 -1.81 10.16 -3.05
CA PRO A 69 -1.81 10.38 -4.49
C PRO A 69 -1.39 11.81 -4.89
N ARG A 70 -0.73 11.98 -6.05
CA ARG A 70 -0.31 13.30 -6.56
C ARG A 70 -1.49 14.08 -7.14
N GLY A 71 -1.58 15.36 -6.79
CA GLY A 71 -2.61 16.27 -7.32
C GLY A 71 -4.05 15.98 -6.85
N ARG A 72 -4.24 15.04 -5.93
CA ARG A 72 -5.54 14.66 -5.35
C ARG A 72 -5.52 14.83 -3.82
N PRO A 73 -6.69 14.79 -3.17
CA PRO A 73 -6.75 14.67 -1.72
C PRO A 73 -5.95 13.44 -1.24
N PRO A 74 -5.29 13.52 -0.06
CA PRO A 74 -4.65 12.36 0.54
C PRO A 74 -5.68 11.27 0.86
N TRP A 75 -5.21 10.03 1.01
CA TRP A 75 -6.07 8.96 1.53
C TRP A 75 -6.60 9.33 2.93
N PRO A 76 -7.86 8.95 3.24
CA PRO A 76 -8.35 8.95 4.61
C PRO A 76 -7.42 8.18 5.54
N GLN A 77 -7.32 8.63 6.80
CA GLN A 77 -6.50 7.94 7.80
C GLN A 77 -6.93 6.48 8.03
N ALA A 78 -8.23 6.18 7.84
CA ALA A 78 -8.77 4.83 7.93
C ALA A 78 -8.19 3.90 6.85
N ASP A 79 -8.06 4.38 5.62
CA ASP A 79 -7.54 3.59 4.49
C ASP A 79 -6.02 3.37 4.64
N ILE A 80 -5.30 4.38 5.13
CA ILE A 80 -3.89 4.25 5.49
C ILE A 80 -3.72 3.20 6.61
N ALA A 81 -4.58 3.21 7.62
CA ALA A 81 -4.54 2.24 8.71
C ALA A 81 -4.90 0.82 8.23
N LEU A 82 -5.88 0.68 7.33
CA LEU A 82 -6.24 -0.60 6.71
C LEU A 82 -5.04 -1.18 5.93
N PHE A 83 -4.36 -0.34 5.15
CA PHE A 83 -3.17 -0.76 4.41
C PHE A 83 -1.99 -1.12 5.32
N ALA A 84 -1.76 -0.35 6.39
CA ALA A 84 -0.73 -0.68 7.38
C ALA A 84 -0.99 -2.04 8.06
N ARG A 85 -2.23 -2.29 8.48
CA ARG A 85 -2.62 -3.56 9.10
C ARG A 85 -2.49 -4.75 8.15
N TRP A 86 -2.79 -4.57 6.87
CA TRP A 86 -2.57 -5.61 5.86
C TRP A 86 -1.10 -6.03 5.77
N ILE A 87 -0.17 -5.06 5.82
CA ILE A 87 1.28 -5.34 5.85
C ILE A 87 1.66 -6.08 7.14
N GLU A 88 1.13 -5.65 8.29
CA GLU A 88 1.38 -6.28 9.59
C GLU A 88 0.87 -7.73 9.67
N GLN A 89 -0.20 -8.05 8.93
CA GLN A 89 -0.72 -9.41 8.80
C GLN A 89 0.09 -10.29 7.82
N GLY A 90 1.17 -9.79 7.24
CA GLY A 90 2.01 -10.52 6.30
C GLY A 90 1.50 -10.50 4.87
N CYS A 91 0.76 -9.45 4.49
CA CYS A 91 0.23 -9.23 3.14
C CYS A 91 -0.65 -10.38 2.59
N PRO A 92 -1.73 -10.80 3.27
CA PRO A 92 -2.62 -11.84 2.75
C PRO A 92 -3.32 -11.47 1.42
N PRO A 93 -3.66 -12.44 0.56
CA PRO A 93 -4.22 -12.19 -0.79
C PRO A 93 -5.65 -11.62 -0.82
#